data_AF-A0A6P8QKH0-F1
#
_entry.id   AF-A0A6P8QKH0-F1
#
_cell.length_a   1.000
_cell.length_b   1.000
_cell.length_c   1.000
_cell.angle_alpha   90.00
_cell.angle_beta   90.00
_cell.angle_gamma   90.00
#
_symmetry.space_group_name_H-M   'P 1'
#
loop_
_entity.id
_entity.type
_entity.pdbx_description
1 polymer ?
#
loop_
_entity_poly.entity_id
_entity_poly.type
_entity_poly.pdbx_seq_one_letter_code
_entity_poly.pdbx_strand_id
1 'polypeptide(L)'
;MPCHRDGYQECKDGKASYICVCKPGWDGEKCEEDVNECEDPENPYGGCSQKCVNLAGSYHCLCEDGYYLSSNKQSCKDINECNLQQDICGSAQCKNIPGAHICECQKGYRYNLTSKSCEDIDECEENACGQICVNAPGSYSCYCDGKKGFRLAKDLKSCELVPVCVPLNFEKSFELLYLAEQSTGIPVVYLRFRLPEVTRFSAEFDFRTYDTEGVILYAESSDGFSWFLLALRDGKIEIQFKNELGTKVTSGGKVISNGQWHIVSVEELENSVNVKIAKEAVMNINSPGNLFKPMNGFLETKVYIAGLPRKVNSLIKSINPRLDGCIRGWNLMRQGDSGVKEVIQGKESKHCLVTVDRGSYYPGSGAAMFQLNYNNTGSDEGWLVNVTLNIRPSTGTGVLFALVNDNTVPLALSMEHSLSDDVEKLLVTVENVAIARLHSKRLCTNKNLLLQLKVNRKLVELVANSHIDITYSNKAELEQQLFILDKAMKEQVETYLGGLPDVPVTATPVSAYYNGCMDVTVNNIPLDLDDADLKQNEIHSHSCPLVL
;
A
#
# COMPACT_ATOMS: atom_id res chain seq x y z
N MET A 1 41.19 -93.19 -19.35
CA MET A 1 41.79 -92.01 -20.01
C MET A 1 42.34 -91.13 -18.90
N PRO A 2 43.63 -90.76 -18.91
CA PRO A 2 44.27 -90.12 -17.76
C PRO A 2 44.00 -88.61 -17.64
N CYS A 3 43.58 -87.94 -18.71
CA CYS A 3 43.19 -86.53 -18.71
C CYS A 3 41.75 -86.32 -18.20
N HIS A 4 41.49 -85.18 -17.56
CA HIS A 4 40.17 -84.79 -17.06
C HIS A 4 39.16 -84.67 -18.21
N ARG A 5 38.01 -85.32 -18.08
CA ARG A 5 37.05 -85.55 -19.18
C ARG A 5 36.56 -84.25 -19.84
N ASP A 6 36.36 -83.20 -19.06
CA ASP A 6 35.74 -81.97 -19.58
C ASP A 6 36.78 -80.97 -20.12
N GLY A 7 38.01 -80.96 -19.55
CA GLY A 7 39.06 -79.99 -19.85
C GLY A 7 40.08 -80.37 -20.92
N TYR A 8 40.23 -81.65 -21.25
CA TYR A 8 41.24 -82.09 -22.24
C TYR A 8 40.78 -81.87 -23.70
N GLN A 9 41.67 -81.36 -24.56
CA GLN A 9 41.46 -81.25 -26.01
C GLN A 9 42.06 -82.46 -26.75
N GLU A 10 43.29 -82.81 -26.42
CA GLU A 10 44.03 -83.90 -27.06
C GLU A 10 44.93 -84.59 -26.01
N CYS A 11 44.95 -85.92 -26.01
CA CYS A 11 45.87 -86.70 -25.18
C CYS A 11 46.94 -87.28 -26.08
N LYS A 12 48.16 -86.75 -25.99
CA LYS A 12 49.30 -87.24 -26.79
C LYS A 12 50.02 -88.32 -26.01
N ASP A 13 49.99 -89.53 -26.56
CA ASP A 13 50.64 -90.70 -25.97
C ASP A 13 52.14 -90.71 -26.33
N GLY A 14 53.00 -90.85 -25.33
CA GLY A 14 54.45 -90.91 -25.45
C GLY A 14 55.00 -92.24 -24.90
N LYS A 15 56.30 -92.51 -25.12
CA LYS A 15 56.93 -93.74 -24.57
C LYS A 15 56.94 -93.67 -23.03
N ALA A 16 55.98 -94.36 -22.40
CA ALA A 16 55.76 -94.42 -20.95
C ALA A 16 55.40 -93.07 -20.27
N SER A 17 54.89 -92.11 -21.04
CA SER A 17 54.37 -90.83 -20.53
C SER A 17 53.20 -90.37 -21.41
N TYR A 18 52.33 -89.52 -20.88
CA TYR A 18 51.23 -88.91 -21.63
C TYR A 18 51.27 -87.41 -21.40
N ILE A 19 50.90 -86.63 -22.41
CA ILE A 19 50.75 -85.17 -22.31
C ILE A 19 49.31 -84.83 -22.65
N CYS A 20 48.62 -84.24 -21.68
CA CYS A 20 47.29 -83.68 -21.88
C CYS A 20 47.42 -82.26 -22.44
N VAL A 21 46.93 -82.04 -23.65
CA VAL A 21 46.76 -80.69 -24.20
C VAL A 21 45.40 -80.20 -23.75
N CYS A 22 45.38 -79.16 -22.93
CA CYS A 22 44.16 -78.60 -22.37
C CYS A 22 43.39 -77.76 -23.39
N LYS A 23 42.06 -77.79 -23.31
CA LYS A 23 41.21 -76.81 -23.98
C LYS A 23 41.49 -75.42 -23.41
N PRO A 24 41.25 -74.34 -24.16
CA PRO A 24 41.23 -72.99 -23.59
C PRO A 24 40.33 -72.92 -22.35
N GLY A 25 40.78 -72.23 -21.29
CA GLY A 25 40.08 -72.13 -20.00
C GLY A 25 40.39 -73.24 -18.99
N TRP A 26 41.31 -74.17 -19.30
CA TRP A 26 41.73 -75.26 -18.41
C TRP A 26 43.25 -75.32 -18.27
N ASP A 27 43.73 -75.65 -17.08
CA ASP A 27 45.15 -75.79 -16.74
C ASP A 27 45.40 -77.03 -15.85
N GLY A 28 46.66 -77.29 -15.52
CA GLY A 28 47.10 -78.46 -14.75
C GLY A 28 47.59 -79.61 -15.63
N GLU A 29 48.36 -80.53 -15.04
CA GLU A 29 49.01 -81.63 -15.79
C GLU A 29 48.03 -82.58 -16.48
N LYS A 30 46.79 -82.69 -15.96
CA LYS A 30 45.71 -83.50 -16.52
C LYS A 30 44.53 -82.63 -16.98
N CYS A 31 44.67 -81.31 -17.05
CA CYS A 31 43.61 -80.35 -17.35
C CYS A 31 42.44 -80.40 -16.34
N GLU A 32 42.76 -80.67 -15.07
CA GLU A 32 41.81 -80.76 -13.97
C GLU A 32 41.50 -79.42 -13.29
N GLU A 33 42.33 -78.40 -13.53
CA GLU A 33 42.16 -77.08 -12.93
C GLU A 33 41.45 -76.15 -13.91
N ASP A 34 40.47 -75.43 -13.40
CA ASP A 34 39.74 -74.39 -14.12
C ASP A 34 40.54 -73.08 -14.05
N VAL A 35 40.72 -72.40 -15.18
CA VAL A 35 41.38 -71.10 -15.20
C VAL A 35 40.36 -70.04 -14.84
N ASN A 36 40.52 -69.39 -13.69
CA ASN A 36 39.63 -68.30 -13.31
C ASN A 36 39.95 -67.03 -14.11
N GLU A 37 39.32 -66.86 -15.26
CA GLU A 37 39.57 -65.69 -16.12
C GLU A 37 39.13 -64.37 -15.48
N CYS A 38 38.31 -64.40 -14.43
CA CYS A 38 37.91 -63.20 -13.70
C CYS A 38 39.00 -62.68 -12.74
N GLU A 39 39.97 -63.52 -12.37
CA GLU A 39 41.10 -63.18 -11.49
C GLU A 39 42.42 -63.02 -12.26
N ASP A 40 42.35 -62.90 -13.60
CA ASP A 40 43.51 -62.71 -14.46
C ASP A 40 44.23 -61.36 -14.15
N PRO A 41 45.52 -61.39 -13.76
CA PRO A 41 46.29 -60.18 -13.49
C PRO A 41 46.52 -59.29 -14.71
N GLU A 42 46.56 -59.85 -15.92
CA GLU A 42 46.77 -59.11 -17.16
C GLU A 42 45.47 -58.55 -17.74
N ASN A 43 44.32 -59.16 -17.40
CA ASN A 43 43.00 -58.77 -17.88
C ASN A 43 41.96 -58.74 -16.74
N PRO A 44 41.90 -57.65 -15.96
CA PRO A 44 40.99 -57.53 -14.82
C PRO A 44 39.52 -57.82 -15.22
N TYR A 45 38.81 -58.59 -14.39
CA TYR A 45 37.43 -59.03 -14.65
C TYR A 45 37.26 -59.82 -15.96
N GLY A 46 38.30 -60.51 -16.46
CA GLY A 46 38.21 -61.29 -17.70
C GLY A 46 37.88 -60.44 -18.94
N GLY A 47 38.12 -59.13 -18.90
CA GLY A 47 37.73 -58.20 -19.97
C GLY A 47 36.26 -57.81 -19.95
N CYS A 48 35.51 -58.21 -18.93
CA CYS A 48 34.14 -57.75 -18.69
C CYS A 48 34.15 -56.28 -18.23
N SER A 49 33.19 -55.50 -18.74
CA SER A 49 33.08 -54.08 -18.38
C SER A 49 32.53 -53.81 -16.96
N GLN A 50 31.78 -54.74 -16.36
CA GLN A 50 31.15 -54.57 -15.05
C GLN A 50 31.38 -55.78 -14.14
N LYS A 51 30.66 -56.90 -14.35
CA LYS A 51 30.80 -58.11 -13.53
C LYS A 51 31.26 -59.29 -14.36
N CYS A 52 32.19 -60.07 -13.81
CA CYS A 52 32.68 -61.33 -14.38
C CYS A 52 32.26 -62.49 -13.49
N VAL A 53 31.74 -63.55 -14.10
CA VAL A 53 31.40 -64.80 -13.41
C VAL A 53 32.14 -65.94 -14.07
N ASN A 54 33.06 -66.53 -13.30
CA ASN A 54 33.83 -67.69 -13.71
C ASN A 54 32.94 -68.95 -13.72
N LEU A 55 33.08 -69.78 -14.76
CA LEU A 55 32.41 -71.07 -14.90
C LEU A 55 33.47 -72.11 -15.28
N ALA A 56 33.20 -73.39 -15.03
CA ALA A 56 34.14 -74.44 -15.42
C ALA A 56 34.38 -74.44 -16.95
N GLY A 57 35.61 -74.09 -17.35
CA GLY A 57 36.10 -74.01 -18.72
C GLY A 57 35.72 -72.76 -19.50
N SER A 58 35.14 -71.75 -18.86
CA SER A 58 34.77 -70.48 -19.51
C SER A 58 34.34 -69.43 -18.50
N TYR A 59 34.26 -68.17 -18.90
CA TYR A 59 33.61 -67.13 -18.12
C TYR A 59 32.47 -66.48 -18.89
N HIS A 60 31.61 -65.75 -18.18
CA HIS A 60 30.67 -64.86 -18.82
C HIS A 60 30.57 -63.53 -18.05
N CYS A 61 30.24 -62.49 -18.80
CA CYS A 61 30.05 -61.16 -18.25
C CYS A 61 28.57 -60.95 -17.89
N LEU A 62 28.34 -60.33 -16.75
CA LEU A 62 27.05 -59.83 -16.31
C LEU A 62 27.08 -58.31 -16.20
N CYS A 63 25.91 -57.71 -16.39
CA CYS A 63 25.73 -56.29 -16.20
C CYS A 63 24.99 -56.01 -14.90
N GLU A 64 25.23 -54.84 -14.32
CA GLU A 64 24.48 -54.32 -13.19
C GLU A 64 23.05 -53.96 -13.60
N ASP A 65 22.17 -53.80 -12.61
CA ASP A 65 20.81 -53.35 -12.85
C ASP A 65 20.82 -52.00 -13.59
N GLY A 66 19.94 -51.83 -14.58
CA GLY A 66 19.94 -50.67 -15.48
C GLY A 66 20.85 -50.80 -16.70
N TYR A 67 21.55 -51.93 -16.90
CA TYR A 67 22.40 -52.18 -18.05
C TYR A 67 22.07 -53.50 -18.75
N TYR A 68 22.29 -53.56 -20.07
CA TYR A 68 22.16 -54.78 -20.87
C TYR A 68 23.48 -55.18 -21.52
N LEU A 69 23.70 -56.50 -21.63
CA LEU A 69 24.91 -57.04 -22.24
C LEU A 69 24.89 -56.82 -23.76
N SER A 70 25.93 -56.18 -24.27
CA SER A 70 26.06 -55.87 -25.70
C SER A 70 26.36 -57.12 -26.53
N SER A 71 26.30 -56.99 -27.86
CA SER A 71 26.49 -58.10 -28.80
C SER A 71 27.88 -58.75 -28.73
N ASN A 72 28.88 -58.05 -28.19
CA ASN A 72 30.21 -58.58 -27.94
C ASN A 72 30.32 -59.46 -26.68
N LYS A 73 29.22 -59.63 -25.92
CA LYS A 73 29.14 -60.41 -24.67
C LYS A 73 30.12 -59.97 -23.56
N GLN A 74 30.69 -58.77 -23.68
CA GLN A 74 31.69 -58.24 -22.73
C GLN A 74 31.35 -56.84 -22.21
N SER A 75 30.76 -56.00 -23.07
CA SER A 75 30.42 -54.62 -22.72
C SER A 75 28.97 -54.48 -22.26
N CYS A 76 28.76 -53.74 -21.20
CA CYS A 76 27.45 -53.37 -20.68
C CYS A 76 27.05 -52.01 -21.22
N LYS A 77 25.87 -51.94 -21.82
CA LYS A 77 25.29 -50.71 -22.34
C LYS A 77 24.12 -50.30 -21.45
N ASP A 78 24.07 -49.02 -21.14
CA ASP A 78 23.02 -48.42 -20.35
C ASP A 78 21.65 -48.61 -21.01
N ILE A 79 20.66 -49.02 -20.23
CA ILE A 79 19.27 -49.13 -20.67
C ILE A 79 18.69 -47.72 -20.61
N ASN A 80 18.30 -47.17 -21.77
CA ASN A 80 17.62 -45.89 -21.76
C ASN A 80 16.14 -46.08 -21.43
N GLU A 81 15.76 -45.97 -20.16
CA GLU A 81 14.38 -46.19 -19.73
C GLU A 81 13.43 -45.13 -20.30
N CYS A 82 13.92 -43.92 -20.58
CA CYS A 82 13.13 -42.87 -21.22
C CYS A 82 12.67 -43.27 -22.64
N ASN A 83 13.49 -44.02 -23.36
CA ASN A 83 13.12 -44.55 -24.68
C ASN A 83 12.31 -45.85 -24.57
N LEU A 84 12.53 -46.63 -23.52
CA LEU A 84 11.87 -47.91 -23.30
C LEU A 84 10.41 -47.72 -22.88
N GLN A 85 10.15 -46.77 -21.98
CA GLN A 85 8.83 -46.47 -21.44
C GLN A 85 8.56 -44.97 -21.56
N GLN A 86 7.81 -44.60 -22.59
CA GLN A 86 7.54 -43.20 -22.94
C GLN A 86 6.79 -42.41 -21.84
N ASP A 87 6.04 -43.10 -20.97
CA ASP A 87 5.24 -42.52 -19.87
C ASP A 87 5.84 -42.83 -18.47
N ILE A 88 7.15 -43.07 -18.40
CA ILE A 88 7.82 -43.38 -17.13
C ILE A 88 7.79 -42.19 -16.17
N CYS A 89 7.93 -40.97 -16.71
CA CYS A 89 7.93 -39.71 -15.97
C CYS A 89 6.62 -38.93 -16.01
N GLY A 90 5.57 -39.43 -16.68
CA GLY A 90 4.31 -38.69 -16.83
C GLY A 90 4.50 -37.34 -17.53
N SER A 91 4.18 -36.25 -16.83
CA SER A 91 4.33 -34.88 -17.37
C SER A 91 5.72 -34.27 -17.22
N ALA A 92 6.64 -34.93 -16.50
CA ALA A 92 8.01 -34.45 -16.29
C ALA A 92 8.95 -34.85 -17.44
N GLN A 93 10.06 -34.11 -17.60
CA GLN A 93 11.07 -34.43 -18.59
C GLN A 93 11.90 -35.63 -18.12
N CYS A 94 11.84 -36.74 -18.84
CA CYS A 94 12.70 -37.89 -18.57
C CYS A 94 14.12 -37.61 -19.06
N LYS A 95 15.09 -37.83 -18.18
CA LYS A 95 16.51 -37.75 -18.48
C LYS A 95 17.19 -39.03 -18.05
N ASN A 96 17.77 -39.69 -19.03
CA ASN A 96 18.52 -40.92 -18.84
C ASN A 96 19.86 -40.63 -18.17
N ILE A 97 20.21 -41.41 -17.15
CA ILE A 97 21.51 -41.34 -16.46
C ILE A 97 22.12 -42.75 -16.41
N PRO A 98 23.44 -42.91 -16.26
CA PRO A 98 24.02 -44.25 -16.19
C PRO A 98 23.39 -45.09 -15.05
N GLY A 99 22.75 -46.21 -15.42
CA GLY A 99 22.12 -47.19 -14.55
C GLY A 99 20.69 -46.85 -14.09
N ALA A 100 20.14 -45.71 -14.51
CA ALA A 100 18.79 -45.28 -14.09
C ALA A 100 18.23 -44.13 -14.96
N HIS A 101 17.07 -43.61 -14.54
CA HIS A 101 16.52 -42.37 -15.09
C HIS A 101 16.16 -41.40 -13.97
N ILE A 102 16.12 -40.11 -14.29
CA ILE A 102 15.56 -39.07 -13.44
C ILE A 102 14.44 -38.33 -14.19
N CYS A 103 13.39 -37.97 -13.46
CA CYS A 103 12.32 -37.14 -13.97
C CYS A 103 12.54 -35.71 -13.48
N GLU A 104 12.92 -34.82 -14.39
CA GLU A 104 13.21 -33.41 -14.09
C GLU A 104 11.96 -32.56 -14.38
N CYS A 105 11.59 -31.73 -13.41
CA CYS A 105 10.52 -30.74 -13.55
C CYS A 105 11.10 -29.36 -13.93
N GLN A 106 10.25 -28.49 -14.47
CA GLN A 106 10.61 -27.10 -14.68
C GLN A 106 10.94 -26.42 -13.35
N LYS A 107 11.74 -25.35 -13.39
CA LYS A 107 12.09 -24.58 -12.19
C LYS A 107 10.81 -24.12 -11.47
N GLY A 108 10.79 -24.22 -10.14
CA GLY A 108 9.61 -23.94 -9.31
C GLY A 108 8.68 -25.13 -9.11
N TYR A 109 9.00 -26.30 -9.68
CA TYR A 109 8.20 -27.52 -9.52
C TYR A 109 9.06 -28.67 -9.00
N ARG A 110 8.44 -29.54 -8.20
CA ARG A 110 9.04 -30.79 -7.71
C ARG A 110 8.33 -31.99 -8.32
N TYR A 111 9.09 -33.02 -8.65
CA TYR A 111 8.52 -34.26 -9.18
C TYR A 111 7.93 -35.10 -8.05
N ASN A 112 6.67 -35.50 -8.19
CA ASN A 112 6.01 -36.40 -7.26
C ASN A 112 5.89 -37.81 -7.88
N LEU A 113 6.55 -38.79 -7.25
CA LEU A 113 6.60 -40.18 -7.72
C LEU A 113 5.23 -40.88 -7.69
N THR A 114 4.32 -40.46 -6.81
CA THR A 114 2.99 -41.06 -6.66
C THR A 114 2.02 -40.56 -7.73
N SER A 115 1.98 -39.24 -7.95
CA SER A 115 1.14 -38.63 -8.99
C SER A 115 1.77 -38.66 -10.39
N LYS A 116 3.07 -38.98 -10.48
CA LYS A 116 3.89 -38.92 -11.70
C LYS A 116 3.78 -37.56 -12.41
N SER A 117 3.68 -36.49 -11.64
CA SER A 117 3.51 -35.14 -12.16
C SER A 117 4.45 -34.15 -11.47
N CYS A 118 4.64 -33.02 -12.14
CA CYS A 118 5.30 -31.86 -11.55
C CYS A 118 4.28 -31.08 -10.72
N GLU A 119 4.55 -31.00 -9.43
CA GLU A 119 3.75 -30.24 -8.47
C GLU A 119 4.49 -28.95 -8.13
N ASP A 120 3.72 -27.87 -8.00
CA ASP A 120 4.24 -26.56 -7.64
C ASP A 120 4.95 -26.62 -6.27
N ILE A 121 6.11 -25.97 -6.18
CA ILE A 121 6.82 -25.80 -4.93
C ILE A 121 6.27 -24.53 -4.29
N ASP A 122 5.61 -24.66 -3.15
CA ASP A 122 5.21 -23.48 -2.38
C ASP A 122 6.43 -22.89 -1.66
N GLU A 123 7.08 -21.90 -2.28
CA GLU A 123 8.24 -21.25 -1.66
C GLU A 123 7.88 -20.41 -0.43
N CYS A 124 6.58 -20.09 -0.23
CA CYS A 124 6.13 -19.34 0.94
C CYS A 124 6.22 -20.17 2.23
N GLU A 125 6.09 -21.50 2.14
CA GLU A 125 6.26 -22.41 3.28
C GLU A 125 7.72 -22.46 3.78
N GLU A 126 8.68 -22.01 2.96
CA GLU A 126 10.11 -21.94 3.30
C GLU A 126 10.52 -20.56 3.86
N ASN A 127 9.56 -19.69 4.22
CA ASN A 127 9.80 -18.30 4.66
C ASN A 127 10.64 -17.48 3.66
N ALA A 128 10.36 -17.60 2.37
CA ALA A 128 11.12 -16.95 1.32
C ALA A 128 11.06 -15.40 1.33
N CYS A 129 10.07 -14.81 2.01
CA CYS A 129 9.83 -13.36 2.07
C CYS A 129 9.97 -12.82 3.50
N GLY A 130 10.37 -11.55 3.63
CA GLY A 130 10.52 -10.89 4.92
C GLY A 130 9.20 -10.52 5.60
N GLN A 131 8.11 -10.35 4.84
CA GLN A 131 6.77 -10.10 5.37
C GLN A 131 5.73 -10.97 4.68
N ILE A 132 5.12 -10.49 3.58
CA ILE A 132 3.97 -11.15 2.96
C ILE A 132 4.46 -11.92 1.73
N CYS A 133 4.11 -13.20 1.64
CA CYS A 133 4.43 -14.06 0.50
C CYS A 133 3.16 -14.51 -0.20
N VAL A 134 3.15 -14.47 -1.52
CA VAL A 134 2.07 -15.00 -2.36
C VAL A 134 2.68 -16.00 -3.34
N ASN A 135 2.31 -17.27 -3.17
CA ASN A 135 2.72 -18.33 -4.07
C ASN A 135 1.95 -18.27 -5.39
N ALA A 136 2.60 -18.62 -6.49
CA ALA A 136 2.04 -18.67 -7.83
C ALA A 136 2.62 -19.89 -8.57
N PRO A 137 1.93 -20.44 -9.58
CA PRO A 137 2.45 -21.61 -10.29
C PRO A 137 3.85 -21.37 -10.89
N GLY A 138 4.86 -22.06 -10.34
CA GLY A 138 6.27 -22.02 -10.70
C GLY A 138 7.07 -20.84 -10.13
N SER A 139 6.50 -20.05 -9.22
CA SER A 139 7.16 -18.86 -8.65
C SER A 139 6.45 -18.30 -7.41
N TYR A 140 7.02 -17.28 -6.79
CA TYR A 140 6.36 -16.55 -5.71
C TYR A 140 6.64 -15.06 -5.84
N SER A 141 5.84 -14.25 -5.15
CA SER A 141 6.03 -12.81 -5.07
C SER A 141 5.98 -12.34 -3.62
N CYS A 142 6.98 -11.55 -3.24
CA CYS A 142 7.06 -10.93 -1.93
C CYS A 142 6.46 -9.52 -1.94
N TYR A 143 5.68 -9.23 -0.91
CA TYR A 143 5.06 -7.94 -0.68
C TYR A 143 5.40 -7.44 0.72
N CYS A 144 5.40 -6.12 0.88
CA CYS A 144 5.60 -5.46 2.16
C CYS A 144 4.32 -4.72 2.54
N ASP A 145 4.08 -4.61 3.85
CA ASP A 145 2.95 -3.88 4.40
C ASP A 145 3.18 -2.37 4.26
N GLY A 146 2.78 -1.84 3.10
CA GLY A 146 2.87 -0.42 2.78
C GLY A 146 2.13 0.46 3.78
N LYS A 147 1.03 -0.04 4.35
CA LYS A 147 0.23 0.71 5.34
C LYS A 147 0.99 0.96 6.64
N LYS A 148 1.96 0.10 6.95
CA LYS A 148 2.91 0.28 8.05
C LYS A 148 4.19 1.02 7.64
N GLY A 149 4.22 1.60 6.44
CA GLY A 149 5.35 2.36 5.93
C GLY A 149 6.51 1.50 5.45
N PHE A 150 6.27 0.26 5.01
CA PHE A 150 7.30 -0.60 4.42
C PHE A 150 7.22 -0.65 2.89
N ARG A 151 8.38 -0.85 2.26
CA ARG A 151 8.51 -1.14 0.83
C ARG A 151 9.45 -2.33 0.61
N LEU A 152 9.34 -2.95 -0.55
CA LEU A 152 10.21 -4.05 -0.96
C LEU A 152 11.64 -3.53 -1.18
N ALA A 153 12.64 -4.25 -0.70
CA ALA A 153 14.05 -3.92 -0.87
C ALA A 153 14.58 -4.40 -2.24
N LYS A 154 15.83 -4.05 -2.56
CA LYS A 154 16.47 -4.38 -3.84
C LYS A 154 16.62 -5.88 -4.12
N ASP A 155 16.58 -6.72 -3.10
CA ASP A 155 16.65 -8.18 -3.21
C ASP A 155 15.31 -8.84 -3.60
N LEU A 156 14.24 -8.04 -3.71
CA LEU A 156 12.86 -8.47 -3.96
C LEU A 156 12.30 -9.45 -2.92
N LYS A 157 12.89 -9.50 -1.72
CA LYS A 157 12.49 -10.41 -0.64
C LYS A 157 12.33 -9.72 0.71
N SER A 158 13.25 -8.82 1.03
CA SER A 158 13.28 -8.11 2.30
C SER A 158 12.41 -6.85 2.27
N CYS A 159 11.95 -6.41 3.43
CA CYS A 159 11.18 -5.17 3.57
C CYS A 159 11.98 -4.11 4.31
N GLU A 160 11.97 -2.89 3.80
CA GLU A 160 12.61 -1.72 4.41
C GLU A 160 11.59 -0.61 4.63
N LEU A 161 11.87 0.31 5.56
CA LEU A 161 11.02 1.47 5.77
C LEU A 161 11.06 2.39 4.54
N VAL A 162 9.92 2.99 4.19
CA VAL A 162 9.84 4.01 3.16
C VAL A 162 10.67 5.23 3.62
N PRO A 163 11.74 5.60 2.92
CA PRO A 163 12.62 6.67 3.35
C PRO A 163 11.95 8.04 3.19
N VAL A 164 12.18 8.91 4.17
CA VAL A 164 11.82 10.33 4.10
C VAL A 164 12.89 11.04 3.28
N CYS A 165 12.47 11.66 2.18
CA CYS A 165 13.34 12.36 1.24
C CYS A 165 13.29 13.88 1.43
N VAL A 166 12.17 14.43 1.95
CA VAL A 166 12.02 15.85 2.29
C VAL A 166 11.55 15.95 3.74
N PRO A 167 12.41 16.37 4.68
CA PRO A 167 12.03 16.48 6.09
C PRO A 167 11.09 17.68 6.30
N LEU A 168 10.08 17.49 7.14
CA LEU A 168 9.06 18.51 7.45
C LEU A 168 9.19 19.00 8.89
N ASN A 169 8.82 20.27 9.11
CA ASN A 169 8.83 20.89 10.42
C ASN A 169 7.52 20.59 11.17
N PHE A 170 7.62 19.75 12.20
CA PHE A 170 6.50 19.37 13.07
C PHE A 170 6.52 20.08 14.43
N GLU A 171 7.17 21.23 14.54
CA GLU A 171 7.18 22.00 15.79
C GLU A 171 5.75 22.36 16.21
N LYS A 172 5.38 21.95 17.42
CA LYS A 172 4.09 22.20 18.05
C LYS A 172 4.28 23.01 19.32
N SER A 173 3.24 23.74 19.74
CA SER A 173 3.24 24.48 21.00
C SER A 173 2.03 24.13 21.86
N PHE A 174 2.26 23.95 23.16
CA PHE A 174 1.23 23.63 24.15
C PHE A 174 0.27 24.79 24.46
N GLU A 175 0.54 25.98 23.90
CA GLU A 175 -0.31 27.17 24.03
C GLU A 175 -1.32 27.31 22.87
N LEU A 176 -1.18 26.47 21.84
CA LEU A 176 -1.95 26.51 20.61
C LEU A 176 -2.97 25.37 20.58
N LEU A 177 -4.27 25.65 20.50
CA LEU A 177 -5.30 24.63 20.32
C LEU A 177 -5.60 24.41 18.85
N TYR A 178 -5.45 23.17 18.41
CA TYR A 178 -5.85 22.69 17.10
C TYR A 178 -7.34 22.39 17.06
N LEU A 179 -8.03 22.99 16.08
CA LEU A 179 -9.48 22.93 15.97
C LEU A 179 -9.97 21.69 15.20
N ALA A 180 -9.13 21.10 14.36
CA ALA A 180 -9.46 19.90 13.58
C ALA A 180 -8.91 18.60 14.20
N GLU A 181 -8.83 18.51 15.54
CA GLU A 181 -8.40 17.27 16.22
C GLU A 181 -9.27 16.05 15.84
N GLN A 182 -10.55 16.29 15.53
CA GLN A 182 -11.49 15.24 15.13
C GLN A 182 -12.15 15.56 13.79
N SER A 183 -12.09 14.61 12.86
CA SER A 183 -12.72 14.75 11.53
C SER A 183 -14.25 14.64 11.57
N THR A 184 -14.86 14.32 12.72
CA THR A 184 -16.32 14.16 12.83
C THR A 184 -17.09 15.47 13.04
N GLY A 185 -16.39 16.59 13.25
CA GLY A 185 -17.02 17.89 13.56
C GLY A 185 -17.57 17.98 15.00
N ILE A 186 -17.18 17.05 15.86
CA ILE A 186 -17.48 17.08 17.31
C ILE A 186 -16.60 18.15 17.98
N PRO A 187 -17.14 18.92 18.94
CA PRO A 187 -16.40 19.98 19.61
C PRO A 187 -15.15 19.46 20.31
N VAL A 188 -14.02 20.16 20.10
CA VAL A 188 -12.72 19.82 20.70
C VAL A 188 -12.67 20.20 22.19
N VAL A 189 -13.36 21.28 22.56
CA VAL A 189 -13.48 21.76 23.93
C VAL A 189 -14.94 22.04 24.25
N TYR A 190 -15.36 21.59 25.42
CA TYR A 190 -16.68 21.87 25.99
C TYR A 190 -16.50 22.53 27.35
N LEU A 191 -17.14 23.69 27.51
CA LEU A 191 -17.13 24.47 28.75
C LEU A 191 -18.55 24.72 29.21
N ARG A 192 -18.76 24.70 30.52
CA ARG A 192 -20.01 25.09 31.15
C ARG A 192 -19.76 26.25 32.08
N PHE A 193 -20.44 27.37 31.83
CA PHE A 193 -20.37 28.56 32.65
C PHE A 193 -21.60 28.67 33.53
N ARG A 194 -21.38 29.08 34.79
CA ARG A 194 -22.41 29.53 35.72
C ARG A 194 -21.92 30.81 36.38
N LEU A 195 -22.40 31.94 35.88
CA LEU A 195 -21.88 33.27 36.21
C LEU A 195 -22.99 34.17 36.76
N PRO A 196 -22.66 35.28 37.43
CA PRO A 196 -23.68 36.24 37.89
C PRO A 196 -24.53 36.77 36.73
N GLU A 197 -25.81 37.06 36.96
CA GLU A 197 -26.77 37.50 35.93
C GLU A 197 -26.39 38.78 35.17
N VAL A 198 -25.53 39.63 35.74
CA VAL A 198 -25.03 40.85 35.10
C VAL A 198 -23.99 40.59 34.00
N THR A 199 -23.53 39.34 33.88
CA THR A 199 -22.52 38.95 32.90
C THR A 199 -23.14 38.94 31.51
N ARG A 200 -22.44 39.54 30.55
CA ARG A 200 -22.79 39.50 29.12
C ARG A 200 -21.85 38.57 28.37
N PHE A 201 -22.34 38.02 27.26
CA PHE A 201 -21.53 37.17 26.41
C PHE A 201 -20.33 37.94 25.86
N SER A 202 -19.15 37.33 26.00
CA SER A 202 -17.92 37.86 25.42
C SER A 202 -16.96 36.74 25.08
N ALA A 203 -16.29 36.87 23.94
CA ALA A 203 -15.25 35.94 23.51
C ALA A 203 -14.16 36.75 22.81
N GLU A 204 -12.92 36.62 23.27
CA GLU A 204 -11.73 37.19 22.63
C GLU A 204 -10.68 36.10 22.49
N PHE A 205 -10.05 36.00 21.32
CA PHE A 205 -8.96 35.06 21.07
C PHE A 205 -8.18 35.43 19.80
N ASP A 206 -6.95 34.94 19.72
CA ASP A 206 -6.16 34.93 18.49
C ASP A 206 -6.54 33.71 17.66
N PHE A 207 -6.78 33.90 16.37
CA PHE A 207 -7.20 32.84 15.45
C PHE A 207 -6.40 32.88 14.14
N ARG A 208 -6.06 31.70 13.62
CA ARG A 208 -5.35 31.52 12.34
C ARG A 208 -5.90 30.30 11.61
N THR A 209 -6.14 30.43 10.30
CA THR A 209 -6.53 29.32 9.44
C THR A 209 -6.28 29.64 7.95
N TYR A 210 -6.22 28.61 7.11
CA TYR A 210 -6.38 28.69 5.66
C TYR A 210 -7.75 28.18 5.18
N ASP A 211 -8.50 27.55 6.08
CA ASP A 211 -9.84 27.04 5.86
C ASP A 211 -10.83 28.19 5.65
N THR A 212 -11.78 27.97 4.75
CA THR A 212 -12.73 29.01 4.33
C THR A 212 -14.13 28.83 4.90
N GLU A 213 -14.43 27.65 5.46
CA GLU A 213 -15.68 27.35 6.13
C GLU A 213 -15.39 26.63 7.46
N GLY A 214 -16.30 26.70 8.43
CA GLY A 214 -16.12 25.98 9.68
C GLY A 214 -16.66 26.69 10.89
N VAL A 215 -16.92 25.94 11.97
CA VAL A 215 -17.45 26.49 13.21
C VAL A 215 -16.31 26.78 14.18
N ILE A 216 -16.16 28.04 14.59
CA ILE A 216 -15.16 28.42 15.59
C ILE A 216 -15.72 28.19 17.00
N LEU A 217 -16.93 28.68 17.26
CA LEU A 217 -17.56 28.64 18.57
C LEU A 217 -19.08 28.55 18.44
N TYR A 218 -19.68 27.61 19.18
CA TYR A 218 -21.11 27.52 19.39
C TYR A 218 -21.43 27.63 20.88
N ALA A 219 -22.39 28.48 21.24
CA ALA A 219 -22.84 28.65 22.62
C ALA A 219 -24.35 28.51 22.69
N GLU A 220 -24.85 27.82 23.72
CA GLU A 220 -26.29 27.61 23.94
C GLU A 220 -26.68 27.83 25.41
N SER A 221 -27.93 28.23 25.62
CA SER A 221 -28.56 28.22 26.94
C SER A 221 -28.71 26.79 27.46
N SER A 222 -28.90 26.63 28.76
CA SER A 222 -29.00 25.30 29.39
C SER A 222 -30.13 24.43 28.82
N ASP A 223 -31.22 25.04 28.36
CA ASP A 223 -32.36 24.42 27.68
C ASP A 223 -32.20 24.26 26.15
N GLY A 224 -31.13 24.82 25.57
CA GLY A 224 -30.83 24.80 24.14
C GLY A 224 -31.71 25.72 23.27
N PHE A 225 -32.60 26.52 23.87
CA PHE A 225 -33.53 27.36 23.10
C PHE A 225 -32.83 28.56 22.45
N SER A 226 -32.00 29.26 23.23
CA SER A 226 -31.21 30.39 22.77
C SER A 226 -29.79 29.94 22.47
N TRP A 227 -29.25 30.38 21.34
CA TRP A 227 -27.93 29.96 20.89
C TRP A 227 -27.25 31.03 20.06
N PHE A 228 -25.92 30.97 20.03
CA PHE A 228 -25.02 31.85 19.33
C PHE A 228 -23.95 31.01 18.61
N LEU A 229 -23.68 31.35 17.37
CA LEU A 229 -22.71 30.70 16.51
C LEU A 229 -21.77 31.76 15.94
N LEU A 230 -20.47 31.53 16.11
CA LEU A 230 -19.38 32.22 15.45
C LEU A 230 -18.67 31.23 14.53
N ALA A 231 -18.67 31.53 13.24
CA ALA A 231 -18.19 30.64 12.20
C ALA A 231 -17.42 31.39 11.10
N LEU A 232 -16.80 30.64 10.21
CA LEU A 232 -16.27 31.12 8.94
C LEU A 232 -17.17 30.70 7.79
N ARG A 233 -17.34 31.59 6.82
CA ARG A 233 -17.91 31.27 5.51
C ARG A 233 -17.26 32.15 4.45
N ASP A 234 -16.84 31.54 3.35
CA ASP A 234 -16.08 32.21 2.29
C ASP A 234 -14.84 32.96 2.86
N GLY A 235 -14.24 32.41 3.91
CA GLY A 235 -13.10 32.96 4.64
C GLY A 235 -13.39 34.20 5.49
N LYS A 236 -14.67 34.59 5.65
CA LYS A 236 -15.12 35.74 6.46
C LYS A 236 -15.86 35.28 7.70
N ILE A 237 -15.89 36.11 8.74
CA ILE A 237 -16.66 35.81 9.94
C ILE A 237 -18.17 35.88 9.63
N GLU A 238 -18.88 34.83 10.03
CA GLU A 238 -20.33 34.71 10.04
C GLU A 238 -20.82 34.55 11.49
N ILE A 239 -21.76 35.39 11.89
CA ILE A 239 -22.50 35.26 13.14
C ILE A 239 -23.91 34.77 12.83
N GLN A 240 -24.35 33.74 13.56
CA GLN A 240 -25.76 33.36 13.61
C GLN A 240 -26.20 33.30 15.06
N PHE A 241 -27.37 33.80 15.40
CA PHE A 241 -27.93 33.60 16.74
C PHE A 241 -29.45 33.55 16.75
N LYS A 242 -29.98 32.90 17.78
CA LYS A 242 -31.39 32.86 18.13
C LYS A 242 -31.53 33.20 19.61
N ASN A 243 -32.42 34.11 19.93
CA ASN A 243 -32.82 34.42 21.30
C ASN A 243 -34.36 34.38 21.44
N GLU A 244 -34.89 34.80 22.59
CA GLU A 244 -36.35 34.84 22.83
C GLU A 244 -37.13 35.75 21.87
N LEU A 245 -36.46 36.72 21.24
CA LEU A 245 -37.09 37.80 20.48
C LEU A 245 -36.87 37.70 18.96
N GLY A 246 -35.96 36.83 18.51
CA GLY A 246 -35.79 36.55 17.08
C GLY A 246 -34.50 35.83 16.73
N THR A 247 -34.25 35.80 15.43
CA THR A 247 -33.07 35.19 14.82
C THR A 247 -32.32 36.21 13.96
N LYS A 248 -31.00 36.10 13.90
CA LYS A 248 -30.14 36.93 13.05
C LYS A 248 -29.02 36.10 12.44
N VAL A 249 -28.66 36.46 11.21
CA VAL A 249 -27.47 35.99 10.51
C VAL A 249 -26.79 37.21 9.91
N THR A 250 -25.48 37.34 10.09
CA THR A 250 -24.69 38.43 9.53
C THR A 250 -23.29 37.92 9.23
N SER A 251 -22.85 38.11 7.99
CA SER A 251 -21.49 37.78 7.56
C SER A 251 -20.83 39.06 7.08
N GLY A 252 -19.59 39.30 7.49
CA GLY A 252 -18.95 40.60 7.25
C GLY A 252 -17.47 40.62 7.61
N GLY A 253 -16.85 41.77 7.38
CA GLY A 253 -15.41 41.96 7.55
C GLY A 253 -14.58 41.52 6.35
N LYS A 254 -13.26 41.52 6.56
CA LYS A 254 -12.26 41.08 5.58
C LYS A 254 -12.11 39.56 5.64
N VAL A 255 -11.58 38.97 4.56
CA VAL A 255 -11.19 37.55 4.56
C VAL A 255 -10.02 37.36 5.53
N ILE A 256 -10.16 36.43 6.48
CA ILE A 256 -9.16 36.13 7.50
C ILE A 256 -8.54 34.72 7.36
N SER A 257 -8.99 33.94 6.38
CA SER A 257 -8.46 32.62 6.04
C SER A 257 -7.16 32.69 5.21
N ASN A 258 -6.19 33.45 5.70
CA ASN A 258 -4.94 33.77 5.01
C ASN A 258 -3.68 33.21 5.70
N GLY A 259 -3.86 32.36 6.72
CA GLY A 259 -2.76 31.79 7.49
C GLY A 259 -2.06 32.76 8.44
N GLN A 260 -2.57 33.97 8.62
CA GLN A 260 -2.06 34.92 9.61
C GLN A 260 -2.88 34.90 10.90
N TRP A 261 -2.26 35.32 12.00
CA TRP A 261 -2.95 35.48 13.28
C TRP A 261 -3.79 36.76 13.28
N HIS A 262 -5.07 36.63 13.60
CA HIS A 262 -6.01 37.74 13.78
C HIS A 262 -6.63 37.68 15.17
N ILE A 263 -6.68 38.83 15.86
CA ILE A 263 -7.44 38.95 17.10
C ILE A 263 -8.92 39.06 16.74
N VAL A 264 -9.73 38.10 17.15
CA VAL A 264 -11.19 38.11 16.99
C VAL A 264 -11.82 38.38 18.34
N SER A 265 -12.67 39.41 18.43
CA SER A 265 -13.41 39.71 19.66
C SER A 265 -14.90 39.88 19.37
N VAL A 266 -15.74 39.22 20.15
CA VAL A 266 -17.19 39.35 20.15
C VAL A 266 -17.62 39.86 21.51
N GLU A 267 -18.40 40.94 21.53
CA GLU A 267 -18.92 41.55 22.77
C GLU A 267 -20.42 41.80 22.64
N GLU A 268 -21.20 41.24 23.56
CA GLU A 268 -22.61 41.59 23.72
C GLU A 268 -22.73 42.94 24.45
N LEU A 269 -23.35 43.89 23.76
CA LEU A 269 -23.76 45.19 24.27
C LEU A 269 -25.25 45.18 24.60
N GLU A 270 -25.80 46.31 25.02
CA GLU A 270 -27.18 46.38 25.54
C GLU A 270 -28.23 46.06 24.47
N ASN A 271 -28.02 46.52 23.23
CA ASN A 271 -28.95 46.34 22.11
C ASN A 271 -28.27 45.79 20.85
N SER A 272 -27.02 45.35 20.95
CA SER A 272 -26.27 44.85 19.81
C SER A 272 -25.15 43.91 20.17
N VAL A 273 -24.70 43.13 19.20
CA VAL A 273 -23.48 42.31 19.28
C VAL A 273 -22.44 42.96 18.39
N ASN A 274 -21.31 43.35 18.99
CA ASN A 274 -20.20 43.96 18.28
C ASN A 274 -19.13 42.90 18.01
N VAL A 275 -18.67 42.83 16.76
CA VAL A 275 -17.57 41.94 16.35
C VAL A 275 -16.43 42.80 15.84
N LYS A 276 -15.24 42.58 16.38
CA LYS A 276 -14.01 43.25 15.95
C LYS A 276 -12.99 42.24 15.46
N ILE A 277 -12.23 42.63 14.44
CA ILE A 277 -11.08 41.89 13.92
C ILE A 277 -9.88 42.84 13.97
N ALA A 278 -8.77 42.40 14.58
CA ALA A 278 -7.59 43.24 14.79
C ALA A 278 -7.92 44.59 15.47
N LYS A 279 -8.89 44.57 16.41
CA LYS A 279 -9.44 45.73 17.13
C LYS A 279 -10.27 46.71 16.29
N GLU A 280 -10.47 46.45 15.00
CA GLU A 280 -11.38 47.21 14.13
C GLU A 280 -12.79 46.61 14.19
N ALA A 281 -13.82 47.42 14.45
CA ALA A 281 -15.21 46.95 14.42
C ALA A 281 -15.63 46.62 13.00
N VAL A 282 -15.95 45.34 12.75
CA VAL A 282 -16.33 44.83 11.42
C VAL A 282 -17.82 44.57 11.28
N MET A 283 -18.52 44.32 12.40
CA MET A 283 -19.96 44.11 12.42
C MET A 283 -20.56 44.66 13.71
N ASN A 284 -21.71 45.30 13.59
CA ASN A 284 -22.54 45.71 14.72
C ASN A 284 -23.97 45.21 14.45
N ILE A 285 -24.36 44.14 15.11
CA ILE A 285 -25.59 43.38 14.81
C ILE A 285 -26.63 43.74 15.85
N ASN A 286 -27.74 44.34 15.43
CA ASN A 286 -28.84 44.66 16.35
C ASN A 286 -29.39 43.38 16.97
N SER A 287 -29.42 43.33 18.30
CA SER A 287 -29.96 42.21 19.07
C SER A 287 -31.19 42.71 19.83
N PRO A 288 -32.41 42.19 19.53
CA PRO A 288 -33.63 42.68 20.16
C PRO A 288 -33.72 42.39 21.67
N GLY A 289 -32.74 41.71 22.27
CA GLY A 289 -32.57 41.50 23.71
C GLY A 289 -31.26 40.76 24.00
N ASN A 290 -31.07 40.30 25.23
CA ASN A 290 -29.88 39.51 25.59
C ASN A 290 -29.82 38.21 24.75
N LEU A 291 -28.61 37.76 24.42
CA LEU A 291 -28.35 36.49 23.73
C LEU A 291 -28.79 35.30 24.59
N PHE A 292 -28.57 35.40 25.89
CA PHE A 292 -28.88 34.33 26.85
C PHE A 292 -29.63 34.91 28.05
N LYS A 293 -30.70 34.24 28.44
CA LYS A 293 -31.52 34.65 29.59
C LYS A 293 -30.96 34.06 30.89
N PRO A 294 -30.77 34.86 31.95
CA PRO A 294 -30.44 34.34 33.26
C PRO A 294 -31.55 33.44 33.82
N MET A 295 -31.17 32.35 34.48
CA MET A 295 -32.06 31.45 35.21
C MET A 295 -31.67 31.47 36.69
N ASN A 296 -32.63 31.70 37.58
CA ASN A 296 -32.42 31.72 39.03
C ASN A 296 -31.30 32.68 39.51
N GLY A 297 -31.15 33.84 38.87
CA GLY A 297 -30.13 34.84 39.19
C GLY A 297 -28.72 34.53 38.65
N PHE A 298 -28.58 33.49 37.83
CA PHE A 298 -27.32 33.11 37.19
C PHE A 298 -27.46 33.04 35.68
N LEU A 299 -26.40 33.41 34.97
CA LEU A 299 -26.22 33.08 33.57
C LEU A 299 -25.62 31.68 33.47
N GLU A 300 -26.39 30.71 32.96
CA GLU A 300 -25.92 29.35 32.67
C GLU A 300 -25.83 29.10 31.16
N THR A 301 -24.62 28.92 30.66
CA THR A 301 -24.33 28.76 29.22
C THR A 301 -23.35 27.61 28.99
N LYS A 302 -23.58 26.85 27.93
CA LYS A 302 -22.66 25.83 27.42
C LYS A 302 -21.94 26.39 26.20
N VAL A 303 -20.63 26.23 26.14
CA VAL A 303 -19.80 26.70 25.03
C VAL A 303 -19.03 25.50 24.46
N TYR A 304 -19.10 25.36 23.14
CA TYR A 304 -18.48 24.33 22.35
C TYR A 304 -17.53 25.01 21.37
N ILE A 305 -16.27 24.59 21.37
CA ILE A 305 -15.23 25.14 20.49
C ILE A 305 -14.96 24.15 19.37
N ALA A 306 -14.81 24.66 18.15
CA ALA A 306 -14.45 23.89 16.97
C ALA A 306 -15.40 22.71 16.70
N GLY A 307 -16.69 23.00 16.56
CA GLY A 307 -17.70 21.99 16.26
C GLY A 307 -19.07 22.31 16.82
N LEU A 308 -19.99 21.37 16.65
CA LEU A 308 -21.38 21.50 17.07
C LEU A 308 -21.78 20.34 18.01
N PRO A 309 -22.62 20.57 19.03
CA PRO A 309 -23.12 19.48 19.87
C PRO A 309 -23.85 18.40 19.05
N ARG A 310 -23.91 17.15 19.54
CA ARG A 310 -24.56 16.04 18.81
C ARG A 310 -26.03 16.30 18.49
N LYS A 311 -26.70 17.09 19.32
CA LYS A 311 -28.08 17.54 19.14
C LYS A 311 -28.05 19.04 18.99
N VAL A 312 -28.17 19.51 17.76
CA VAL A 312 -28.24 20.94 17.43
C VAL A 312 -29.63 21.21 16.89
N ASN A 313 -30.28 22.24 17.43
CA ASN A 313 -31.47 22.78 16.78
C ASN A 313 -31.09 23.29 15.39
N SER A 314 -31.94 23.08 14.39
CA SER A 314 -31.67 23.48 13.01
C SER A 314 -31.08 24.90 12.95
N LEU A 315 -29.83 25.01 12.50
CA LEU A 315 -29.16 26.29 12.30
C LEU A 315 -29.97 27.14 11.31
N ILE A 316 -29.82 28.46 11.39
CA ILE A 316 -30.54 29.35 10.47
C ILE A 316 -30.01 29.14 9.04
N LYS A 317 -28.68 29.05 8.91
CA LYS A 317 -28.00 28.65 7.67
C LYS A 317 -27.05 27.50 7.99
N SER A 318 -27.22 26.38 7.29
CA SER A 318 -26.37 25.19 7.46
C SER A 318 -24.91 25.52 7.15
N ILE A 319 -23.99 24.80 7.79
CA ILE A 319 -22.55 24.98 7.65
C ILE A 319 -21.85 23.64 7.89
N ASN A 320 -20.76 23.36 7.19
CA ASN A 320 -19.86 22.28 7.58
C ASN A 320 -19.12 22.71 8.87
N PRO A 321 -19.22 21.96 9.99
CA PRO A 321 -18.64 22.39 11.25
C PRO A 321 -17.14 22.15 11.37
N ARG A 322 -16.55 21.31 10.51
CA ARG A 322 -15.11 21.00 10.51
C ARG A 322 -14.32 22.28 10.21
N LEU A 323 -13.19 22.47 10.89
CA LEU A 323 -12.38 23.67 10.76
C LEU A 323 -10.91 23.37 11.04
N ASP A 324 -10.09 23.35 10.00
CA ASP A 324 -8.63 23.27 10.14
C ASP A 324 -8.07 24.65 10.52
N GLY A 325 -8.04 24.92 11.82
CA GLY A 325 -7.58 26.19 12.36
C GLY A 325 -6.84 26.04 13.68
N CYS A 326 -6.33 27.17 14.15
CA CYS A 326 -5.61 27.25 15.39
C CYS A 326 -6.04 28.46 16.22
N ILE A 327 -6.19 28.26 17.54
CA ILE A 327 -6.53 29.31 18.50
C ILE A 327 -5.49 29.42 19.60
N ARG A 328 -5.25 30.65 20.07
CA ARG A 328 -4.50 30.93 21.31
C ARG A 328 -5.06 32.16 22.02
N GLY A 329 -4.55 32.45 23.21
CA GLY A 329 -4.84 33.72 23.91
C GLY A 329 -6.32 33.95 24.20
N TRP A 330 -7.08 32.89 24.50
CA TRP A 330 -8.52 32.98 24.76
C TRP A 330 -8.86 33.70 26.07
N ASN A 331 -9.96 34.43 26.02
CA ASN A 331 -10.66 34.99 27.14
C ASN A 331 -12.17 34.88 26.87
N LEU A 332 -12.80 33.86 27.44
CA LEU A 332 -14.24 33.63 27.32
C LEU A 332 -14.95 34.14 28.57
N MET A 333 -16.06 34.87 28.38
CA MET A 333 -16.90 35.40 29.45
C MET A 333 -16.14 36.24 30.49
N ARG A 334 -15.01 36.84 30.08
CA ARG A 334 -14.06 37.57 30.96
C ARG A 334 -13.50 36.73 32.12
N GLN A 335 -13.38 35.42 31.93
CA GLN A 335 -12.85 34.48 32.93
C GLN A 335 -11.36 34.14 32.72
N GLY A 336 -10.70 34.73 31.72
CA GLY A 336 -9.31 34.41 31.37
C GLY A 336 -9.18 33.03 30.71
N ASP A 337 -8.07 32.33 31.00
CA ASP A 337 -7.70 31.02 30.46
C ASP A 337 -8.09 29.83 31.36
N SER A 338 -8.78 30.11 32.48
CA SER A 338 -9.13 29.13 33.51
C SER A 338 -9.88 27.93 32.94
N GLY A 339 -9.33 26.72 33.14
CA GLY A 339 -9.93 25.44 32.73
C GLY A 339 -9.69 25.02 31.28
N VAL A 340 -9.20 25.91 30.42
CA VAL A 340 -8.88 25.60 29.01
C VAL A 340 -7.41 25.19 28.86
N LYS A 341 -6.52 25.82 29.63
CA LYS A 341 -5.08 25.56 29.58
C LYS A 341 -4.73 24.11 29.91
N GLU A 342 -5.35 23.54 30.95
CA GLU A 342 -5.13 22.15 31.33
C GLU A 342 -5.63 21.17 30.25
N VAL A 343 -6.72 21.52 29.56
CA VAL A 343 -7.32 20.69 28.49
C VAL A 343 -6.40 20.60 27.28
N ILE A 344 -5.66 21.66 26.97
CA ILE A 344 -4.72 21.71 25.83
C ILE A 344 -3.42 21.02 26.22
N GLN A 345 -2.85 21.36 27.37
CA GLN A 345 -1.59 20.80 27.85
C GLN A 345 -1.68 19.28 28.08
N GLY A 346 -2.88 18.75 28.35
CA GLY A 346 -3.10 17.33 28.60
C GLY A 346 -2.93 16.39 27.40
N LYS A 347 -2.91 16.88 26.15
CA LYS A 347 -2.81 16.01 24.96
C LYS A 347 -2.12 16.69 23.77
N GLU A 348 -1.05 16.08 23.26
CA GLU A 348 -0.25 16.62 22.15
C GLU A 348 -1.02 16.69 20.81
N SER A 349 -2.01 15.83 20.59
CA SER A 349 -2.87 15.91 19.39
C SER A 349 -3.71 17.18 19.32
N LYS A 350 -3.83 17.90 20.44
CA LYS A 350 -4.52 19.20 20.50
C LYS A 350 -3.60 20.37 20.16
N HIS A 351 -2.31 20.14 19.92
CA HIS A 351 -1.37 21.22 19.63
C HIS A 351 -1.24 21.43 18.13
N CYS A 352 -1.48 22.67 17.67
CA CYS A 352 -1.23 23.01 16.28
C CYS A 352 0.27 23.07 16.00
N LEU A 353 0.60 22.91 14.71
CA LEU A 353 1.90 23.28 14.18
C LEU A 353 2.14 24.79 14.33
N VAL A 354 3.35 25.18 14.74
CA VAL A 354 3.73 26.58 14.92
C VAL A 354 3.73 27.31 13.58
N THR A 355 4.25 26.69 12.53
CA THR A 355 4.31 27.23 11.17
C THR A 355 3.66 26.29 10.17
N VAL A 356 2.78 26.83 9.32
CA VAL A 356 2.08 26.08 8.28
C VAL A 356 1.97 26.92 7.00
N ASP A 357 1.99 26.26 5.86
CA ASP A 357 1.64 26.78 4.55
C ASP A 357 0.24 26.30 4.13
N ARG A 358 -0.28 26.87 3.05
CA ARG A 358 -1.55 26.46 2.45
C ARG A 358 -1.43 25.09 1.77
N GLY A 359 -2.44 24.25 1.97
CA GLY A 359 -2.64 22.98 1.25
C GLY A 359 -3.03 21.86 2.20
N SER A 360 -3.44 20.71 1.67
CA SER A 360 -3.79 19.55 2.51
C SER A 360 -2.58 18.68 2.82
N TYR A 361 -2.39 18.29 4.08
CA TYR A 361 -1.27 17.44 4.49
C TYR A 361 -1.70 16.01 4.83
N TYR A 362 -1.01 15.06 4.19
CA TYR A 362 -1.15 13.63 4.42
C TYR A 362 0.08 13.12 5.18
N PRO A 363 -0.09 12.54 6.37
CA PRO A 363 1.04 12.14 7.24
C PRO A 363 1.63 10.76 6.92
N GLY A 364 1.11 10.03 5.93
CA GLY A 364 1.52 8.64 5.66
C GLY A 364 0.90 7.61 6.61
N SER A 365 -0.27 7.90 7.20
CA SER A 365 -0.96 6.97 8.12
C SER A 365 -2.47 6.85 7.89
N GLY A 366 -2.99 7.36 6.76
CA GLY A 366 -4.42 7.36 6.45
C GLY A 366 -4.72 7.78 5.01
N ALA A 367 -6.00 7.66 4.63
CA ALA A 367 -6.55 8.03 3.33
C ALA A 367 -7.95 8.64 3.45
N ALA A 368 -8.21 9.73 2.73
CA ALA A 368 -9.56 10.31 2.64
C ALA A 368 -10.38 9.60 1.54
N MET A 369 -11.68 9.41 1.75
CA MET A 369 -12.60 8.78 0.81
C MET A 369 -13.72 9.74 0.40
N PHE A 370 -14.06 9.72 -0.88
CA PHE A 370 -15.18 10.44 -1.48
C PHE A 370 -16.02 9.52 -2.37
N GLN A 371 -17.34 9.73 -2.37
CA GLN A 371 -18.25 9.16 -3.35
C GLN A 371 -18.48 10.14 -4.52
N LEU A 372 -17.66 10.01 -5.58
CA LEU A 372 -17.74 10.88 -6.77
C LEU A 372 -18.45 10.21 -7.95
N ASN A 373 -18.97 11.02 -8.87
CA ASN A 373 -19.58 10.55 -10.11
C ASN A 373 -18.67 10.86 -11.31
N TYR A 374 -18.25 9.82 -12.02
CA TYR A 374 -17.37 9.90 -13.18
C TYR A 374 -18.09 9.77 -14.53
N ASN A 375 -19.42 9.62 -14.54
CA ASN A 375 -20.18 9.51 -15.76
C ASN A 375 -20.11 10.82 -16.58
N ASN A 376 -19.78 10.69 -17.85
CA ASN A 376 -19.65 11.80 -18.78
C ASN A 376 -20.68 11.66 -19.91
N THR A 377 -21.91 12.07 -19.62
CA THR A 377 -23.08 11.96 -20.52
C THR A 377 -22.98 12.82 -21.78
N GLY A 378 -21.97 13.69 -21.90
CA GLY A 378 -21.73 14.56 -23.05
C GLY A 378 -20.71 14.04 -24.07
N SER A 379 -20.15 12.83 -23.89
CA SER A 379 -19.15 12.25 -24.81
C SER A 379 -19.44 10.77 -25.10
N ASP A 380 -19.01 10.30 -26.28
CA ASP A 380 -19.06 8.87 -26.66
C ASP A 380 -18.22 7.96 -25.74
N GLU A 381 -17.45 8.55 -24.82
CA GLU A 381 -16.54 7.86 -23.91
C GLU A 381 -17.24 7.29 -22.66
N GLY A 382 -18.47 7.73 -22.35
CA GLY A 382 -19.31 7.22 -21.26
C GLY A 382 -18.90 7.67 -19.85
N TRP A 383 -17.61 7.66 -19.52
CA TRP A 383 -17.05 8.15 -18.26
C TRP A 383 -15.69 8.83 -18.48
N LEU A 384 -15.32 9.74 -17.58
CA LEU A 384 -14.05 10.45 -17.62
C LEU A 384 -13.51 10.65 -16.20
N VAL A 385 -12.29 10.15 -15.97
CA VAL A 385 -11.50 10.44 -14.77
C VAL A 385 -10.47 11.49 -15.16
N ASN A 386 -10.74 12.76 -14.82
CA ASN A 386 -9.80 13.86 -15.03
C ASN A 386 -9.35 14.41 -13.67
N VAL A 387 -8.14 14.04 -13.26
CA VAL A 387 -7.58 14.37 -11.94
C VAL A 387 -6.40 15.30 -12.12
N THR A 388 -6.41 16.42 -11.43
CA THR A 388 -5.24 17.31 -11.29
C THR A 388 -4.79 17.28 -9.84
N LEU A 389 -3.52 16.96 -9.61
CA LEU A 389 -2.90 16.92 -8.28
C LEU A 389 -1.78 17.94 -8.22
N ASN A 390 -1.77 18.78 -7.18
CA ASN A 390 -0.65 19.64 -6.86
C ASN A 390 0.08 19.06 -5.64
N ILE A 391 1.18 18.35 -5.85
CA ILE A 391 1.85 17.55 -4.82
C ILE A 391 3.20 18.12 -4.41
N ARG A 392 3.55 17.96 -3.13
CA ARG A 392 4.89 18.14 -2.55
C ARG A 392 5.18 16.94 -1.63
N PRO A 393 5.71 15.85 -2.21
CA PRO A 393 6.00 14.62 -1.48
C PRO A 393 7.09 14.80 -0.43
N SER A 394 6.94 14.09 0.69
CA SER A 394 7.99 13.94 1.72
C SER A 394 8.59 12.53 1.74
N THR A 395 7.92 11.57 1.11
CA THR A 395 8.43 10.23 0.82
C THR A 395 8.36 9.92 -0.68
N GLY A 396 9.22 8.99 -1.13
CA GLY A 396 9.28 8.56 -2.53
C GLY A 396 8.27 7.47 -2.94
N THR A 397 7.52 6.94 -1.98
CA THR A 397 6.53 5.87 -2.19
C THR A 397 5.22 6.25 -1.51
N GLY A 398 4.09 6.06 -2.21
CA GLY A 398 2.75 6.27 -1.64
C GLY A 398 1.66 6.40 -2.71
N VAL A 399 0.43 6.02 -2.35
CA VAL A 399 -0.75 6.15 -3.24
C VAL A 399 -1.27 7.58 -3.20
N LEU A 400 -1.36 8.25 -4.35
CA LEU A 400 -1.86 9.62 -4.44
C LEU A 400 -3.38 9.64 -4.62
N PHE A 401 -3.86 8.87 -5.59
CA PHE A 401 -5.27 8.78 -5.99
C PHE A 401 -5.58 7.34 -6.36
N ALA A 402 -6.72 6.83 -5.92
CA ALA A 402 -7.20 5.52 -6.33
C ALA A 402 -8.72 5.46 -6.44
N LEU A 403 -9.18 4.60 -7.34
CA LEU A 403 -10.54 4.10 -7.36
C LEU A 403 -10.53 2.71 -6.77
N VAL A 404 -11.46 2.45 -5.86
CA VAL A 404 -11.60 1.17 -5.16
C VAL A 404 -13.01 0.65 -5.39
N ASN A 405 -13.11 -0.66 -5.62
CA ASN A 405 -14.38 -1.38 -5.68
C ASN A 405 -14.19 -2.69 -4.90
N ASP A 406 -14.81 -2.76 -3.72
CA ASP A 406 -14.63 -3.83 -2.73
C ASP A 406 -13.15 -4.15 -2.49
N ASN A 407 -12.69 -5.33 -2.92
CA ASN A 407 -11.34 -5.84 -2.72
C ASN A 407 -10.40 -5.54 -3.92
N THR A 408 -10.87 -4.76 -4.90
CA THR A 408 -10.11 -4.44 -6.11
C THR A 408 -9.75 -2.97 -6.15
N VAL A 409 -8.67 -2.65 -6.86
CA VAL A 409 -8.25 -1.27 -7.13
C VAL A 409 -8.30 -1.03 -8.63
N PRO A 410 -9.48 -0.72 -9.22
CA PRO A 410 -9.62 -0.55 -10.66
C PRO A 410 -8.66 0.45 -11.29
N LEU A 411 -8.30 1.52 -10.58
CA LEU A 411 -7.37 2.53 -11.06
C LEU A 411 -6.59 3.09 -9.88
N ALA A 412 -5.27 3.20 -10.00
CA ALA A 412 -4.46 3.94 -9.03
C ALA A 412 -3.38 4.79 -9.73
N LEU A 413 -3.10 5.95 -9.14
CA LEU A 413 -1.94 6.78 -9.39
C LEU A 413 -1.08 6.80 -8.14
N SER A 414 0.12 6.26 -8.24
CA SER A 414 1.00 6.03 -7.10
C SER A 414 2.42 6.47 -7.40
N MET A 415 3.13 6.87 -6.35
CA MET A 415 4.58 7.04 -6.36
C MET A 415 5.25 5.74 -5.94
N GLU A 416 6.28 5.34 -6.67
CA GLU A 416 7.12 4.19 -6.35
C GLU A 416 8.59 4.57 -6.52
N HIS A 417 9.42 4.18 -5.56
CA HIS A 417 10.87 4.28 -5.69
C HIS A 417 11.42 3.09 -6.50
N SER A 418 12.08 3.36 -7.62
CA SER A 418 12.63 2.32 -8.48
C SER A 418 13.85 1.66 -7.85
N LEU A 419 13.82 0.33 -7.72
CA LEU A 419 14.90 -0.47 -7.15
C LEU A 419 16.16 -0.54 -8.05
N SER A 420 15.99 -0.40 -9.38
CA SER A 420 17.06 -0.52 -10.38
C SER A 420 17.94 0.72 -10.50
N ASP A 421 17.31 1.90 -10.56
CA ASP A 421 17.96 3.14 -10.99
C ASP A 421 18.01 4.20 -9.87
N ASP A 422 17.44 3.89 -8.70
CA ASP A 422 17.35 4.79 -7.54
C ASP A 422 16.61 6.11 -7.87
N VAL A 423 15.55 6.00 -8.68
CA VAL A 423 14.73 7.13 -9.17
C VAL A 423 13.28 6.91 -8.78
N GLU A 424 12.57 7.96 -8.38
CA GLU A 424 11.14 7.88 -8.15
C GLU A 424 10.34 7.85 -9.48
N LYS A 425 9.29 7.04 -9.50
CA LYS A 425 8.40 6.86 -10.64
C LYS A 425 6.98 7.21 -10.24
N LEU A 426 6.24 7.78 -11.18
CA LEU A 426 4.78 7.80 -11.10
C LEU A 426 4.24 6.64 -11.91
N LEU A 427 3.38 5.85 -11.29
CA LEU A 427 2.73 4.69 -11.87
C LEU A 427 1.24 4.97 -11.99
N VAL A 428 0.69 4.72 -13.18
CA VAL A 428 -0.75 4.54 -13.36
C VAL A 428 -0.99 3.04 -13.52
N THR A 429 -1.81 2.46 -12.65
CA THR A 429 -2.11 1.03 -12.65
C THR A 429 -3.59 0.79 -12.79
N VAL A 430 -3.95 -0.27 -13.51
CA VAL A 430 -5.26 -0.90 -13.45
C VAL A 430 -5.05 -2.22 -12.72
N GLU A 431 -5.72 -2.39 -11.57
CA GLU A 431 -5.40 -3.46 -10.62
C GLU A 431 -3.88 -3.47 -10.31
N ASN A 432 -3.22 -4.61 -10.53
CA ASN A 432 -1.79 -4.77 -10.32
C ASN A 432 -0.93 -4.53 -11.58
N VAL A 433 -1.52 -4.11 -12.69
CA VAL A 433 -0.83 -3.91 -13.97
C VAL A 433 -0.57 -2.42 -14.21
N ALA A 434 0.71 -2.04 -14.31
CA ALA A 434 1.09 -0.66 -14.64
C ALA A 434 0.97 -0.38 -16.14
N ILE A 435 0.02 0.48 -16.49
CA ILE A 435 -0.35 0.91 -17.84
C ILE A 435 0.40 2.16 -18.31
N ALA A 436 0.88 2.99 -17.38
CA ALA A 436 1.76 4.13 -17.68
C ALA A 436 2.80 4.31 -16.57
N ARG A 437 4.02 4.67 -16.95
CA ARG A 437 5.13 4.95 -16.03
C ARG A 437 5.84 6.23 -16.45
N LEU A 438 5.93 7.19 -15.55
CA LEU A 438 6.72 8.40 -15.73
C LEU A 438 7.97 8.32 -14.87
N HIS A 439 9.14 8.43 -15.49
CA HIS A 439 10.43 8.40 -14.81
C HIS A 439 10.85 9.83 -14.44
N SER A 440 11.07 10.12 -13.15
CA SER A 440 11.47 11.46 -12.72
C SER A 440 12.46 11.43 -11.56
N LYS A 441 13.64 12.03 -11.77
CA LYS A 441 14.67 12.19 -10.72
C LYS A 441 14.38 13.29 -9.69
N ARG A 442 13.17 13.87 -9.71
CA ARG A 442 12.83 15.09 -8.97
C ARG A 442 11.42 15.08 -8.38
N LEU A 443 10.86 13.91 -8.01
CA LEU A 443 9.56 13.90 -7.31
C LEU A 443 9.71 14.35 -5.85
N CYS A 444 10.80 13.95 -5.19
CA CYS A 444 11.17 14.34 -3.83
C CYS A 444 11.94 15.67 -3.79
N THR A 445 11.27 16.80 -3.96
CA THR A 445 11.89 18.13 -3.82
C THR A 445 11.03 19.06 -2.97
N ASN A 446 11.59 20.19 -2.53
CA ASN A 446 10.82 21.23 -1.85
C ASN A 446 9.86 22.02 -2.77
N LYS A 447 9.79 21.67 -4.06
CA LYS A 447 8.92 22.32 -5.03
C LYS A 447 7.66 21.51 -5.25
N ASN A 448 6.57 22.24 -5.48
CA ASN A 448 5.32 21.63 -5.90
C ASN A 448 5.44 21.08 -7.33
N LEU A 449 4.77 19.96 -7.56
CA LEU A 449 4.66 19.26 -8.82
C LEU A 449 3.18 19.19 -9.21
N LEU A 450 2.84 19.73 -10.38
CA LEU A 450 1.50 19.62 -10.94
C LEU A 450 1.41 18.35 -11.78
N LEU A 451 0.54 17.43 -11.38
CA LEU A 451 0.19 16.22 -12.10
C LEU A 451 -1.20 16.36 -12.70
N GLN A 452 -1.35 15.87 -13.92
CA GLN A 452 -2.64 15.73 -14.58
C GLN A 452 -2.77 14.32 -15.11
N LEU A 453 -3.83 13.63 -14.69
CA LEU A 453 -4.18 12.30 -15.13
C LEU A 453 -5.55 12.36 -15.79
N LYS A 454 -5.63 11.94 -17.05
CA LYS A 454 -6.87 11.81 -17.80
C LYS A 454 -7.02 10.37 -18.27
N VAL A 455 -8.09 9.72 -17.83
CA VAL A 455 -8.38 8.32 -18.19
C VAL A 455 -9.83 8.20 -18.64
N ASN A 456 -10.03 7.48 -19.74
CA ASN A 456 -11.33 7.06 -20.25
C ASN A 456 -11.21 5.66 -20.89
N ARG A 457 -12.25 5.20 -21.59
CA ARG A 457 -12.29 3.88 -22.26
C ARG A 457 -11.19 3.59 -23.29
N LYS A 458 -10.56 4.63 -23.85
CA LYS A 458 -9.63 4.52 -25.00
C LYS A 458 -8.27 5.16 -24.76
N LEU A 459 -8.16 6.02 -23.75
CA LEU A 459 -7.03 6.90 -23.54
C LEU A 459 -6.62 6.89 -22.06
N VAL A 460 -5.31 6.87 -21.87
CA VAL A 460 -4.63 7.20 -20.63
C VAL A 460 -3.63 8.28 -20.98
N GLU A 461 -3.72 9.42 -20.33
CA GLU A 461 -2.79 10.54 -20.48
C GLU A 461 -2.34 10.97 -19.09
N LEU A 462 -1.04 10.87 -18.84
CA LEU A 462 -0.41 11.38 -17.63
C LEU A 462 0.51 12.53 -18.02
N VAL A 463 0.47 13.64 -17.29
CA VAL A 463 1.35 14.80 -17.49
C VAL A 463 1.88 15.23 -16.13
N ALA A 464 3.17 15.54 -16.04
CA ALA A 464 3.81 16.06 -14.83
C ALA A 464 4.63 17.31 -15.16
N ASN A 465 4.13 18.50 -14.82
CA ASN A 465 4.66 19.79 -15.28
C ASN A 465 4.93 19.76 -16.81
N SER A 466 6.17 20.03 -17.22
CA SER A 466 6.67 20.00 -18.61
C SER A 466 7.50 18.75 -18.93
N HIS A 467 7.47 17.71 -18.09
CA HIS A 467 8.20 16.46 -18.34
C HIS A 467 7.41 15.53 -19.27
N ILE A 468 8.09 14.95 -20.26
CA ILE A 468 7.48 14.19 -21.38
C ILE A 468 7.92 12.72 -21.37
N ASP A 469 8.79 12.29 -20.45
CA ASP A 469 9.33 10.92 -20.45
C ASP A 469 8.36 9.92 -19.79
N ILE A 470 7.31 9.58 -20.53
CA ILE A 470 6.26 8.64 -20.14
C ILE A 470 6.33 7.41 -21.03
N THR A 471 6.38 6.25 -20.41
CA THR A 471 6.29 4.96 -21.08
C THR A 471 4.92 4.35 -20.81
N TYR A 472 4.20 4.02 -21.88
CA TYR A 472 2.93 3.31 -21.81
C TYR A 472 3.17 1.82 -22.03
N SER A 473 2.27 0.99 -21.50
CA SER A 473 2.26 -0.44 -21.84
C SER A 473 2.03 -0.65 -23.34
N ASN A 474 2.32 -1.86 -23.83
CA ASN A 474 2.07 -2.16 -25.23
C ASN A 474 0.58 -2.05 -25.54
N LYS A 475 0.23 -1.79 -26.80
CA LYS A 475 -1.15 -1.49 -27.21
C LYS A 475 -2.16 -2.57 -26.82
N ALA A 476 -1.81 -3.86 -26.96
CA ALA A 476 -2.73 -4.97 -26.66
C ALA A 476 -3.01 -5.08 -25.16
N GLU A 477 -1.97 -4.95 -24.33
CA GLU A 477 -2.09 -4.92 -22.88
C GLU A 477 -2.88 -3.70 -22.41
N LEU A 478 -2.61 -2.51 -22.97
CA LEU A 478 -3.35 -1.29 -22.65
C LEU A 478 -4.85 -1.43 -22.97
N GLU A 479 -5.20 -1.94 -24.15
CA GLU A 479 -6.60 -2.18 -24.54
C GLU A 479 -7.29 -3.19 -23.62
N GLN A 480 -6.58 -4.25 -23.21
CA GLN A 480 -7.10 -5.23 -22.25
C GLN A 480 -7.35 -4.61 -20.87
N GLN A 481 -6.40 -3.82 -20.35
CA GLN A 481 -6.54 -3.18 -19.05
C GLN A 481 -7.65 -2.11 -19.04
N LEU A 482 -7.78 -1.32 -20.13
CA LEU A 482 -8.87 -0.36 -20.24
C LEU A 482 -10.25 -1.02 -20.34
N PHE A 483 -10.34 -2.23 -20.89
CA PHE A 483 -11.59 -3.01 -20.87
C PHE A 483 -11.96 -3.46 -19.45
N ILE A 484 -10.99 -3.88 -18.64
CA ILE A 484 -11.20 -4.24 -17.23
C ILE A 484 -11.68 -3.00 -16.46
N LEU A 485 -11.01 -1.88 -16.63
CA LEU A 485 -11.40 -0.61 -16.01
C LEU A 485 -12.81 -0.17 -16.44
N ASP A 486 -13.17 -0.27 -17.73
CA ASP A 486 -14.52 0.08 -18.19
C ASP A 486 -15.62 -0.78 -17.55
N LYS A 487 -15.33 -2.05 -17.26
CA LYS A 487 -16.25 -2.91 -16.53
C LYS A 487 -16.43 -2.42 -15.09
N ALA A 488 -15.34 -2.12 -14.39
CA ALA A 488 -15.38 -1.62 -13.02
C ALA A 488 -16.09 -0.25 -12.91
N MET A 489 -15.89 0.64 -13.88
CA MET A 489 -16.53 1.96 -13.90
C MET A 489 -18.06 1.93 -14.13
N LYS A 490 -18.64 0.77 -14.48
CA LYS A 490 -20.10 0.58 -14.53
C LYS A 490 -20.70 0.25 -13.17
N GLU A 491 -19.87 -0.15 -12.22
CA GLU A 491 -20.23 -0.41 -10.83
C GLU A 491 -19.97 0.84 -9.98
N GLN A 492 -20.35 0.79 -8.71
CA GLN A 492 -20.07 1.89 -7.79
C GLN A 492 -18.58 1.83 -7.40
N VAL A 493 -17.86 2.92 -7.64
CA VAL A 493 -16.45 3.07 -7.23
C VAL A 493 -16.32 4.13 -6.16
N GLU A 494 -15.47 3.87 -5.18
CA GLU A 494 -15.08 4.81 -4.13
C GLU A 494 -13.77 5.49 -4.52
N THR A 495 -13.66 6.80 -4.27
CA THR A 495 -12.45 7.57 -4.57
C THR A 495 -11.61 7.74 -3.31
N TYR A 496 -10.39 7.22 -3.30
CA TYR A 496 -9.46 7.37 -2.20
C TYR A 496 -8.30 8.31 -2.56
N LEU A 497 -7.94 9.17 -1.60
CA LEU A 497 -6.81 10.10 -1.69
C LEU A 497 -5.79 9.78 -0.60
N GLY A 498 -4.52 9.73 -0.98
CA GLY A 498 -3.40 9.57 -0.05
C GLY A 498 -3.20 8.14 0.49
N GLY A 499 -3.96 7.16 0.02
CA GLY A 499 -3.84 5.76 0.45
C GLY A 499 -4.99 4.88 -0.04
N LEU A 500 -5.11 3.71 0.59
CA LEU A 500 -6.12 2.70 0.27
C LEU A 500 -6.79 2.15 1.54
N PRO A 501 -8.02 1.62 1.44
CA PRO A 501 -8.67 0.89 2.53
C PRO A 501 -8.07 -0.52 2.67
N ASP A 502 -8.76 -1.41 3.39
CA ASP A 502 -8.31 -2.79 3.56
C ASP A 502 -8.52 -3.68 2.33
N VAL A 503 -7.61 -3.54 1.36
CA VAL A 503 -7.55 -4.35 0.14
C VAL A 503 -6.39 -5.36 0.19
N PRO A 504 -6.49 -6.50 -0.53
CA PRO A 504 -5.39 -7.44 -0.69
C PRO A 504 -4.12 -6.77 -1.23
N VAL A 505 -2.94 -7.21 -0.78
CA VAL A 505 -1.65 -6.67 -1.26
C VAL A 505 -1.40 -6.91 -2.75
N THR A 506 -2.12 -7.86 -3.34
CA THR A 506 -2.08 -8.17 -4.78
C THR A 506 -2.98 -7.26 -5.60
N ALA A 507 -3.82 -6.41 -4.99
CA ALA A 507 -4.77 -5.57 -5.70
C ALA A 507 -4.11 -4.40 -6.44
N THR A 508 -2.93 -3.96 -5.98
CA THR A 508 -2.14 -2.91 -6.63
C THR A 508 -0.66 -3.00 -6.20
N PRO A 509 0.31 -2.52 -7.01
CA PRO A 509 1.74 -2.63 -6.67
C PRO A 509 2.16 -1.77 -5.47
N VAL A 510 1.46 -0.67 -5.20
CA VAL A 510 1.77 0.27 -4.11
C VAL A 510 0.59 0.37 -3.16
N SER A 511 0.79 -0.05 -1.92
CA SER A 511 -0.22 0.02 -0.85
C SER A 511 0.13 1.01 0.26
N ALA A 512 1.27 1.71 0.13
CA ALA A 512 1.74 2.66 1.12
C ALA A 512 0.91 3.95 1.14
N TYR A 513 0.66 4.47 2.33
CA TYR A 513 0.06 5.79 2.50
C TYR A 513 1.01 6.88 1.99
N TYR A 514 0.46 7.87 1.30
CA TYR A 514 1.20 9.04 0.86
C TYR A 514 1.58 9.92 2.05
N ASN A 515 2.84 10.36 2.06
CA ASN A 515 3.32 11.37 3.00
C ASN A 515 3.76 12.61 2.22
N GLY A 516 3.10 13.73 2.48
CA GLY A 516 3.36 15.01 1.83
C GLY A 516 2.13 15.89 1.72
N CYS A 517 2.31 17.03 1.06
CA CYS A 517 1.23 17.97 0.80
C CYS A 517 0.61 17.69 -0.57
N MET A 518 -0.73 17.67 -0.65
CA MET A 518 -1.42 17.38 -1.90
C MET A 518 -2.79 18.06 -1.94
N ASP A 519 -2.99 18.92 -2.92
CA ASP A 519 -4.31 19.44 -3.28
C ASP A 519 -4.84 18.69 -4.50
N VAL A 520 -6.13 18.35 -4.50
CA VAL A 520 -6.76 17.50 -5.52
C VAL A 520 -7.92 18.22 -6.19
N THR A 521 -7.98 18.12 -7.51
CA THR A 521 -9.12 18.55 -8.32
C THR A 521 -9.56 17.39 -9.19
N VAL A 522 -10.84 17.02 -9.12
CA VAL A 522 -11.44 15.95 -9.93
C VAL A 522 -12.51 16.55 -10.81
N ASN A 523 -12.43 16.34 -12.12
CA ASN A 523 -13.39 16.83 -13.11
C ASN A 523 -13.65 18.36 -12.99
N ASN A 524 -12.59 19.14 -12.76
CA ASN A 524 -12.58 20.59 -12.53
C ASN A 524 -13.23 21.06 -11.21
N ILE A 525 -13.52 20.15 -10.28
CA ILE A 525 -14.03 20.45 -8.95
C ILE A 525 -12.89 20.22 -7.95
N PRO A 526 -12.38 21.28 -7.28
CA PRO A 526 -11.47 21.12 -6.16
C PRO A 526 -12.14 20.31 -5.06
N LEU A 527 -11.45 19.30 -4.54
CA LEU A 527 -11.97 18.49 -3.43
C LEU A 527 -11.58 19.14 -2.11
N ASP A 528 -12.57 19.39 -1.27
CA ASP A 528 -12.37 19.79 0.11
C ASP A 528 -12.36 18.54 1.00
N LEU A 529 -11.29 18.34 1.77
CA LEU A 529 -11.16 17.20 2.68
C LEU A 529 -12.16 17.25 3.83
N ASP A 530 -12.71 18.42 4.16
CA ASP A 530 -13.78 18.53 5.13
C ASP A 530 -15.14 18.07 4.59
N ASP A 531 -15.29 17.91 3.27
CA ASP A 531 -16.46 17.29 2.65
C ASP A 531 -16.28 15.78 2.40
N ALA A 532 -15.13 15.21 2.76
CA ALA A 532 -14.89 13.78 2.63
C ALA A 532 -15.87 12.97 3.49
N ASP A 533 -16.40 11.89 2.89
CA ASP A 533 -17.27 10.92 3.55
C ASP A 533 -16.51 10.20 4.68
N LEU A 534 -15.22 9.91 4.46
CA LEU A 534 -14.29 9.40 5.46
C LEU A 534 -12.96 10.15 5.39
N LYS A 535 -12.42 10.54 6.55
CA LYS A 535 -11.08 11.15 6.69
C LYS A 535 -10.48 10.75 8.03
N GLN A 536 -9.27 10.18 8.04
CA GLN A 536 -8.54 9.90 9.29
C GLN A 536 -8.12 11.22 9.96
N ASN A 537 -8.08 11.22 11.29
CA ASN A 537 -7.91 12.44 12.08
C ASN A 537 -6.54 13.11 11.88
N GLU A 538 -5.54 12.34 11.48
CA GLU A 538 -4.17 12.82 11.28
C GLU A 538 -4.00 13.59 9.97
N ILE A 539 -4.99 13.54 9.05
CA ILE A 539 -4.97 14.31 7.80
C ILE A 539 -5.43 15.74 8.07
N HIS A 540 -4.63 16.71 7.67
CA HIS A 540 -4.96 18.14 7.77
C HIS A 540 -5.58 18.62 6.47
N SER A 541 -6.76 19.26 6.54
CA SER A 541 -7.54 19.65 5.36
C SER A 541 -6.92 20.81 4.59
N HIS A 542 -6.41 21.81 5.30
CA HIS A 542 -6.10 23.12 4.73
C HIS A 542 -4.73 23.67 5.17
N SER A 543 -4.03 22.97 6.07
CA SER A 543 -2.71 23.34 6.57
C SER A 543 -1.64 22.30 6.27
N CYS A 544 -0.49 22.79 5.80
CA CYS A 544 0.65 21.99 5.40
C CYS A 544 1.91 22.34 6.21
N PRO A 545 2.64 21.36 6.79
CA PRO A 545 3.91 21.63 7.46
C PRO A 545 4.94 22.21 6.49
N LEU A 546 5.78 23.13 6.98
CA LEU A 546 6.91 23.67 6.20
C LEU A 546 8.01 22.61 6.01
N VAL A 547 8.84 22.76 4.98
CA VAL A 547 10.09 21.99 4.84
C VAL A 547 11.12 22.50 5.84
N LEU A 548 11.90 21.60 6.45
CA LEU A 548 13.00 21.93 7.38
C LEU A 548 14.22 22.56 6.70
#